data_AF-A0A143X450-F1
#
_entry.id   AF-A0A143X450-F1
#
_cell.length_a   1.000
_cell.length_b   1.000
_cell.length_c   1.000
_cell.angle_alpha   90.00
_cell.angle_beta   90.00
_cell.angle_gamma   90.00
#
_symmetry.space_group_name_H-M   'P 1'
#
loop_
_entity.id
_entity.type
_entity.pdbx_description
1 polymer ?
#
loop_
_entity_poly.entity_id
_entity_poly.type
_entity_poly.pdbx_seq_one_letter_code
_entity_poly.pdbx_strand_id
1 'polypeptide(L)'
;MLRILICCGGGFSSSALSVKVKKEIEAKGLQDEVAVDFCPFEFSRDHLDEADVIMVCPHQKYRIKQYVADYIQDKKPVYLLPPKMYGTMEVEELYTDAKDILTAFLQTHLNPFYFPGEEDILRVKRSKAYRHYHAKSSSSEADQ
;
A
#
# COMPACT_ATOMS: atom_id res chain seq x y z
N MET A 1 1.25 7.65 -14.77
CA MET A 1 0.19 7.06 -13.94
C MET A 1 0.70 5.79 -13.26
N LEU A 2 0.62 5.73 -11.93
CA LEU A 2 0.96 4.57 -11.11
C LEU A 2 -0.30 3.76 -10.84
N ARG A 3 -0.27 2.45 -11.05
CA ARG A 3 -1.42 1.56 -10.82
C ARG A 3 -1.26 0.76 -9.53
N ILE A 4 -2.16 0.98 -8.59
CA ILE A 4 -2.17 0.32 -7.28
C ILE A 4 -3.34 -0.66 -7.24
N LEU A 5 -3.04 -1.94 -6.97
CA LEU A 5 -4.05 -2.96 -6.72
C LEU A 5 -4.16 -3.23 -5.23
N ILE A 6 -5.32 -2.92 -4.63
CA ILE A 6 -5.62 -3.21 -3.23
C ILE A 6 -6.34 -4.55 -3.11
N CYS A 7 -5.66 -5.53 -2.53
CA CYS A 7 -6.17 -6.87 -2.31
C CYS A 7 -6.91 -6.98 -0.97
N CYS A 8 -8.24 -7.05 -1.06
CA CYS A 8 -9.17 -7.07 0.07
C CYS A 8 -9.71 -8.47 0.37
N GLY A 9 -10.44 -8.63 1.48
CA GLY A 9 -11.17 -9.87 1.79
C GLY A 9 -12.52 -10.03 1.07
N GLY A 10 -12.85 -9.15 0.11
CA GLY A 10 -14.09 -9.26 -0.67
C GLY A 10 -15.39 -8.86 0.05
N GLY A 11 -15.34 -7.90 0.99
CA GLY A 11 -16.49 -7.49 1.81
C GLY A 11 -17.09 -6.12 1.45
N PHE A 12 -18.15 -5.74 2.17
CA PHE A 12 -18.80 -4.42 2.04
C PHE A 12 -17.84 -3.24 2.26
N SER A 13 -16.88 -3.38 3.18
CA SER A 13 -15.90 -2.35 3.50
C SER A 13 -15.03 -1.97 2.31
N SER A 14 -14.61 -2.93 1.48
CA SER A 14 -13.84 -2.67 0.26
C SER A 14 -14.63 -1.94 -0.81
N SER A 15 -15.92 -2.22 -0.95
CA SER A 15 -16.77 -1.54 -1.95
C SER A 15 -16.96 -0.06 -1.61
N ALA A 16 -17.29 0.26 -0.36
CA ALA A 16 -17.44 1.65 0.08
C ALA A 16 -16.11 2.43 -0.04
N LEU A 17 -15.01 1.78 0.31
CA LEU A 17 -13.67 2.36 0.23
C LEU A 17 -13.26 2.67 -1.22
N SER A 18 -13.58 1.77 -2.16
CA SER A 18 -13.29 1.98 -3.58
C SER A 18 -13.96 3.22 -4.14
N VAL A 19 -15.23 3.47 -3.78
CA VAL A 19 -15.96 4.67 -4.20
C VAL A 19 -15.37 5.92 -3.58
N LYS A 20 -15.00 5.87 -2.28
CA LYS A 20 -14.35 6.99 -1.60
C LYS A 20 -13.03 7.36 -2.27
N VAL A 21 -12.16 6.38 -2.51
CA VAL A 21 -10.84 6.57 -3.11
C VAL A 21 -10.96 7.13 -4.52
N LYS A 22 -11.85 6.59 -5.36
CA LYS A 22 -12.07 7.11 -6.72
C LYS A 22 -12.52 8.58 -6.72
N LYS A 23 -13.47 8.93 -5.84
CA LYS A 23 -13.91 10.33 -5.66
C LYS A 23 -12.81 11.26 -5.15
N GLU A 24 -11.96 10.77 -4.24
CA GLU A 24 -10.86 11.58 -3.71
C GLU A 24 -9.76 11.80 -4.75
N ILE A 25 -9.46 10.81 -5.60
CA ILE A 25 -8.55 10.95 -6.74
C ILE A 25 -9.07 12.03 -7.70
N GLU A 26 -10.37 11.98 -8.04
CA GLU A 26 -11.03 12.99 -8.88
C GLU A 26 -10.99 14.38 -8.25
N ALA A 27 -11.37 14.51 -6.98
CA ALA A 27 -11.44 15.79 -6.28
C ALA A 27 -10.06 16.46 -6.15
N LYS A 28 -8.99 15.67 -6.10
CA LYS A 28 -7.60 16.15 -5.99
C LYS A 28 -6.90 16.30 -7.34
N GLY A 29 -7.57 15.95 -8.45
CA GLY A 29 -6.96 16.01 -9.78
C GLY A 29 -5.82 15.01 -10.00
N LEU A 30 -5.80 13.89 -9.27
CA LEU A 30 -4.74 12.89 -9.32
C LEU A 30 -4.96 11.78 -10.37
N GLN A 31 -5.97 11.93 -11.24
CA GLN A 31 -6.40 10.90 -12.18
C GLN A 31 -5.31 10.47 -13.19
N ASP A 32 -4.44 11.41 -13.58
CA ASP A 32 -3.31 11.14 -14.48
C ASP A 32 -2.09 10.56 -13.73
N GLU A 33 -2.08 10.69 -12.41
CA GLU A 33 -0.97 10.33 -11.54
C GLU A 33 -1.13 8.94 -10.91
N VAL A 34 -2.33 8.60 -10.45
CA VAL A 34 -2.61 7.35 -9.72
C VAL A 34 -3.96 6.75 -10.10
N ALA A 35 -3.97 5.44 -10.33
CA ALA A 35 -5.17 4.62 -10.42
C ALA A 35 -5.16 3.60 -9.28
N VAL A 36 -6.28 3.48 -8.57
CA VAL A 36 -6.42 2.53 -7.46
C VAL A 36 -7.62 1.63 -7.72
N ASP A 37 -7.35 0.34 -7.85
CA ASP A 37 -8.36 -0.68 -8.03
C ASP A 37 -8.40 -1.63 -6.84
N PHE A 38 -9.57 -2.21 -6.61
CA PHE A 38 -9.84 -3.09 -5.49
C PHE A 38 -10.22 -4.45 -6.03
N CYS A 39 -9.55 -5.48 -5.54
CA CYS A 39 -9.79 -6.87 -5.94
C CYS A 39 -9.84 -7.76 -4.69
N PRO A 40 -10.72 -8.78 -4.64
CA PRO A 40 -10.61 -9.81 -3.62
C PRO A 40 -9.27 -10.54 -3.73
N PHE A 41 -8.66 -10.85 -2.60
CA PHE A 41 -7.33 -11.47 -2.52
C PHE A 41 -7.22 -12.76 -3.36
N GLU A 42 -8.30 -13.54 -3.40
CA GLU A 42 -8.42 -14.78 -4.15
C GLU A 42 -8.34 -14.61 -5.68
N PHE A 43 -8.78 -13.46 -6.20
CA PHE A 43 -8.81 -13.13 -7.63
C PHE A 43 -7.66 -12.18 -8.04
N SER A 44 -6.88 -11.70 -7.08
CA SER A 44 -5.80 -10.74 -7.34
C SER A 44 -4.77 -11.25 -8.35
N ARG A 45 -4.56 -12.57 -8.44
CA ARG A 45 -3.62 -13.21 -9.38
C ARG A 45 -3.94 -12.90 -10.85
N ASP A 46 -5.22 -12.68 -11.19
CA ASP A 46 -5.67 -12.48 -12.55
C ASP A 46 -5.45 -11.02 -13.00
N HIS A 47 -5.08 -10.12 -12.08
CA HIS A 47 -4.91 -8.68 -12.31
C HIS A 47 -3.49 -8.18 -11.99
N LEU A 48 -2.53 -9.07 -11.75
CA LEU A 48 -1.17 -8.67 -11.34
C LEU A 48 -0.44 -7.88 -12.42
N ASP A 49 -0.64 -8.25 -13.68
CA ASP A 49 0.02 -7.60 -14.83
C ASP A 49 -0.48 -6.17 -15.06
N GLU A 50 -1.68 -5.86 -14.57
CA GLU A 50 -2.30 -4.55 -14.69
C GLU A 50 -1.80 -3.56 -13.63
N ALA A 51 -1.13 -4.05 -12.58
CA ALA A 51 -0.70 -3.26 -11.43
C ALA A 51 0.82 -3.04 -11.38
N ASP A 52 1.22 -1.89 -10.88
CA ASP A 52 2.63 -1.58 -10.59
C ASP A 52 2.99 -1.95 -9.14
N VAL A 53 2.04 -1.76 -8.22
CA VAL A 53 2.21 -2.05 -6.78
C VAL A 53 0.99 -2.80 -6.26
N ILE A 54 1.25 -3.86 -5.49
CA ILE A 54 0.20 -4.70 -4.91
C ILE A 54 0.16 -4.43 -3.40
N MET A 55 -0.96 -3.92 -2.93
CA MET A 55 -1.18 -3.58 -1.53
C MET A 55 -2.21 -4.51 -0.90
N VAL A 56 -1.80 -5.28 0.09
CA VAL A 56 -2.60 -6.31 0.73
C VAL A 56 -3.15 -5.81 2.05
N CYS A 57 -4.42 -6.05 2.32
CA CYS A 57 -5.04 -5.67 3.60
C CYS A 57 -4.39 -6.39 4.81
N PRO A 58 -4.30 -5.74 5.99
CA PRO A 58 -3.60 -6.25 7.17
C PRO A 58 -4.08 -7.63 7.63
N HIS A 59 -5.37 -7.92 7.45
CA HIS A 59 -5.99 -9.19 7.85
C HIS A 59 -5.45 -10.41 7.06
N GLN A 60 -4.79 -10.20 5.92
CA GLN A 60 -4.22 -11.27 5.09
C GLN A 60 -2.72 -11.54 5.40
N LYS A 61 -2.18 -11.02 6.53
CA LYS A 61 -0.77 -11.19 6.96
C LYS A 61 -0.26 -12.62 6.87
N TYR A 62 -1.09 -13.61 7.20
CA TYR A 62 -0.67 -15.02 7.19
C TYR A 62 -0.56 -15.61 5.79
N ARG A 63 -1.27 -15.05 4.81
CA ARG A 63 -1.32 -15.55 3.43
C ARG A 63 -0.32 -14.85 2.50
N ILE A 64 0.15 -13.65 2.87
CA ILE A 64 1.01 -12.83 2.01
C ILE A 64 2.32 -13.54 1.62
N LYS A 65 2.98 -14.26 2.53
CA LYS A 65 4.26 -14.93 2.24
C LYS A 65 4.08 -16.03 1.21
N GLN A 66 3.06 -16.86 1.37
CA GLN A 66 2.72 -17.90 0.42
C GLN A 66 2.28 -17.30 -0.92
N TYR A 67 1.45 -16.27 -0.90
CA TYR A 67 1.02 -15.56 -2.11
C TYR A 67 2.18 -14.98 -2.92
N VAL A 68 3.16 -14.37 -2.24
CA VAL A 68 4.40 -13.91 -2.88
C VAL A 68 5.13 -15.09 -3.52
N ALA A 69 5.37 -16.17 -2.79
CA ALA A 69 6.11 -17.33 -3.29
C ALA A 69 5.44 -17.98 -4.52
N ASP A 70 4.11 -18.13 -4.48
CA ASP A 70 3.36 -18.88 -5.47
C ASP A 70 3.10 -18.08 -6.76
N TYR A 71 2.88 -16.76 -6.66
CA TYR A 71 2.35 -15.97 -7.78
C TYR A 71 3.24 -14.82 -8.25
N ILE A 72 4.02 -14.20 -7.37
CA ILE A 72 4.69 -12.91 -7.66
C ILE A 72 6.20 -13.02 -7.71
N GLN A 73 6.78 -13.73 -6.74
CA GLN A 73 8.22 -13.85 -6.52
C GLN A 73 8.86 -12.44 -6.42
N ASP A 74 9.66 -12.04 -7.40
CA ASP A 74 10.41 -10.79 -7.49
C ASP A 74 9.92 -9.87 -8.64
N LYS A 75 8.74 -10.15 -9.21
CA LYS A 75 8.22 -9.42 -10.37
C LYS A 75 7.62 -8.05 -10.01
N LYS A 76 6.95 -7.96 -8.87
CA LYS A 76 6.20 -6.77 -8.43
C LYS A 76 6.30 -6.60 -6.92
N PRO A 77 6.34 -5.35 -6.41
CA PRO A 77 6.33 -5.11 -4.99
C PRO A 77 4.99 -5.49 -4.36
N VAL A 78 5.06 -6.26 -3.27
CA VAL A 78 3.91 -6.61 -2.44
C VAL A 78 4.07 -5.99 -1.08
N TYR A 79 3.12 -5.16 -0.70
CA TYR A 79 3.13 -4.43 0.57
C TYR A 79 1.92 -4.77 1.42
N LEU A 80 2.12 -5.01 2.72
CA LEU A 80 1.03 -5.22 3.66
C LEU A 80 0.65 -3.88 4.31
N LEU A 81 -0.58 -3.42 4.08
CA LEU A 81 -1.06 -2.14 4.59
C LEU A 81 -1.18 -2.14 6.12
N PRO A 82 -0.67 -1.10 6.82
CA PRO A 82 -0.90 -0.92 8.25
C PRO A 82 -2.40 -0.76 8.56
N PRO A 83 -2.90 -1.32 9.69
CA PRO A 83 -4.32 -1.24 10.04
C PRO A 83 -4.90 0.17 10.05
N LYS A 84 -4.14 1.14 10.58
CA LYS A 84 -4.60 2.53 10.67
C LYS A 84 -4.66 3.23 9.31
N MET A 85 -3.68 2.97 8.44
CA MET A 85 -3.68 3.48 7.07
C MET A 85 -4.80 2.86 6.23
N TYR A 86 -5.10 1.57 6.41
CA TYR A 86 -6.27 0.94 5.79
C TYR A 86 -7.59 1.56 6.27
N GLY A 87 -7.68 1.93 7.56
CA GLY A 87 -8.86 2.58 8.11
C GLY A 87 -9.10 3.99 7.58
N THR A 88 -8.05 4.79 7.35
CA THR A 88 -8.18 6.17 6.85
C THR A 88 -8.25 6.23 5.32
N MET A 89 -7.38 5.48 4.64
CA MET A 89 -7.28 5.39 3.17
C MET A 89 -7.26 6.76 2.51
N GLU A 90 -6.35 7.61 2.98
CA GLU A 90 -6.06 8.90 2.36
C GLU A 90 -5.23 8.66 1.10
N VAL A 91 -5.72 9.16 -0.05
CA VAL A 91 -5.16 8.82 -1.37
C VAL A 91 -3.74 9.33 -1.54
N GLU A 92 -3.44 10.53 -1.05
CA GLU A 92 -2.09 11.12 -1.14
C GLU A 92 -1.07 10.31 -0.35
N GLU A 93 -1.44 9.88 0.86
CA GLU A 93 -0.56 9.10 1.73
C GLU A 93 -0.33 7.71 1.14
N LEU A 94 -1.38 7.09 0.59
CA LEU A 94 -1.29 5.82 -0.13
C LEU A 94 -0.40 5.92 -1.38
N TYR A 95 -0.59 6.97 -2.17
CA TYR A 95 0.18 7.22 -3.38
C TYR A 95 1.65 7.48 -3.07
N THR A 96 1.92 8.23 -2.02
CA THR A 96 3.28 8.52 -1.53
C THR A 96 3.99 7.24 -1.11
N ASP A 97 3.35 6.38 -0.32
CA ASP A 97 3.91 5.08 0.05
C ASP A 97 4.14 4.20 -1.17
N ALA A 98 3.19 4.15 -2.11
CA ALA A 98 3.31 3.34 -3.33
C ALA A 98 4.54 3.73 -4.17
N LYS A 99 4.80 5.04 -4.31
CA LYS A 99 6.01 5.55 -4.99
C LYS A 99 7.29 5.10 -4.31
N ASP A 100 7.33 5.21 -2.98
CA ASP A 100 8.52 4.86 -2.19
C ASP A 100 8.80 3.36 -2.26
N ILE A 101 7.74 2.55 -2.11
CA ILE A 101 7.79 1.09 -2.23
C ILE A 101 8.30 0.68 -3.61
N LEU A 102 7.73 1.22 -4.69
CA LEU A 102 8.14 0.87 -6.04
C LEU A 102 9.62 1.21 -6.27
N THR A 103 10.05 2.40 -5.85
CA THR A 103 11.44 2.84 -5.99
C THR A 103 12.40 1.93 -5.22
N ALA A 104 12.08 1.61 -3.97
CA ALA A 104 12.91 0.74 -3.14
C ALA A 104 12.91 -0.72 -3.64
N PHE A 105 11.80 -1.20 -4.17
CA PHE A 105 11.69 -2.53 -4.74
C PHE A 105 12.56 -2.70 -5.99
N LEU A 106 12.58 -1.72 -6.89
CA LEU A 106 13.45 -1.73 -8.07
C LEU A 106 14.95 -1.82 -7.74
N GLN A 107 15.33 -1.52 -6.50
CA GLN A 107 16.72 -1.63 -6.03
C GLN A 107 16.98 -2.93 -5.26
N THR A 108 15.98 -3.43 -4.51
CA THR A 108 16.16 -4.51 -3.53
C THR A 108 15.58 -5.85 -3.98
N HIS A 109 14.53 -5.82 -4.81
CA HIS A 109 13.72 -6.98 -5.19
C HIS A 109 13.18 -7.80 -4.00
N LEU A 110 13.03 -7.17 -2.84
CA LEU A 110 12.59 -7.84 -1.62
C LEU A 110 11.07 -7.86 -1.51
N ASN A 111 10.52 -9.06 -1.29
CA ASN A 111 9.11 -9.28 -1.02
C ASN A 111 8.88 -10.22 0.19
N PRO A 112 7.79 -10.02 0.96
CA PRO A 112 6.99 -8.79 0.98
C PRO A 112 7.83 -7.60 1.47
N PHE A 113 7.54 -6.42 0.94
CA PHE A 113 8.25 -5.19 1.29
C PHE A 113 7.83 -4.72 2.69
N TYR A 114 8.81 -4.26 3.48
CA TYR A 114 8.60 -3.59 4.75
C TYR A 114 9.43 -2.31 4.76
N PHE A 115 8.82 -1.22 5.24
CA PHE A 115 9.61 -0.04 5.57
C PHE A 115 10.52 -0.33 6.78
N PRO A 116 11.66 0.36 6.90
CA PRO A 116 12.59 0.14 8.02
C PRO A 116 11.89 0.30 9.38
N GLY A 117 11.93 -0.75 10.21
CA GLY A 117 11.29 -0.79 11.53
C GLY A 117 9.78 -1.11 11.53
N GLU A 118 9.21 -1.48 10.38
CA GLU A 118 7.79 -1.82 10.21
C GLU A 118 7.54 -3.31 9.91
N GLU A 119 8.44 -4.21 10.32
CA GLU A 119 8.34 -5.65 10.02
C GLU A 119 7.11 -6.29 10.69
N ASP A 120 6.73 -5.81 11.89
CA ASP A 120 5.46 -6.17 12.52
C ASP A 120 4.36 -5.16 12.20
N ILE A 121 3.84 -5.25 10.97
CA ILE A 121 2.80 -4.36 10.42
C ILE A 121 1.58 -4.18 11.33
N LEU A 122 1.21 -5.19 12.14
CA LEU A 122 0.07 -5.07 13.05
C LEU A 122 0.35 -4.11 14.24
N ARG A 123 1.63 -3.83 14.53
CA ARG A 123 2.04 -2.85 15.54
C ARG A 123 2.25 -1.45 14.96
N VAL A 124 2.25 -1.29 13.64
CA VAL A 124 2.44 0.00 12.98
C VAL A 124 1.24 0.90 13.22
N LYS A 125 1.50 2.09 13.80
CA LYS A 125 0.47 3.05 14.25
C LYS A 125 0.27 4.26 13.32
N ARG A 126 0.98 4.33 12.20
CA ARG A 126 0.86 5.46 11.28
C ARG A 126 -0.39 5.34 10.39
N SER A 127 -1.01 6.48 10.15
CA SER A 127 -2.07 6.67 9.14
C SER A 127 -1.57 7.44 7.91
N LYS A 128 -0.31 7.88 7.95
CA LYS A 128 0.37 8.68 6.93
C LYS A 128 1.47 7.88 6.26
N ALA A 129 1.94 8.33 5.11
CA ALA A 129 3.06 7.73 4.41
C ALA A 129 4.30 7.68 5.31
N TYR A 130 5.17 6.68 5.09
CA TYR A 130 6.34 6.43 5.90
C TYR A 130 7.21 7.70 6.05
N ARG A 131 7.56 8.33 4.92
CA ARG A 131 8.35 9.57 4.94
C ARG A 131 7.67 10.72 5.66
N HIS A 132 6.35 10.87 5.56
CA HIS A 132 5.62 11.95 6.23
C HIS A 132 5.50 11.72 7.74
N TYR A 133 5.37 10.45 8.15
CA TYR A 133 5.32 10.06 9.55
C TYR A 133 6.68 10.27 10.23
N HIS A 134 7.78 9.89 9.55
CA HIS A 134 9.14 9.97 10.09
C HIS A 134 9.86 11.30 9.83
N ALA A 135 9.37 12.16 8.92
CA ALA A 135 9.91 13.51 8.75
C ALA A 135 9.74 14.38 10.01
N LYS A 136 8.66 14.18 10.77
CA LYS A 136 8.37 14.95 12.00
C LYS A 136 9.30 14.65 13.18
N SER A 137 10.10 13.58 13.12
CA SER A 137 11.12 13.27 14.13
C SER A 137 12.45 14.00 13.91
N SER A 138 12.62 14.73 12.80
CA SER A 138 13.88 15.42 12.47
C SER A 138 13.91 16.91 12.85
N SER A 139 12.84 17.43 13.47
CA SER A 139 12.71 18.86 13.82
C SER A 139 12.64 19.12 15.34
N SER A 140 13.25 18.26 16.17
CA SER A 140 13.31 18.46 17.63
C SER A 140 14.69 18.16 18.25
N GLU A 141 15.78 18.53 17.57
CA GLU A 141 17.14 18.58 18.15
C GLU A 141 17.83 19.89 17.73
N ALA A 142 17.18 21.02 17.99
CA ALA A 142 17.76 22.36 17.87
C ALA A 142 17.24 23.30 18.95
N ASP A 143 17.07 22.82 20.18
CA ASP A 143 16.91 23.66 21.38
C ASP A 143 17.13 22.82 22.65
N GLN A 144 18.40 22.64 23.01
CA GLN A 144 18.91 22.50 24.39
C GLN A 144 20.44 22.50 24.40
#